data_AF-A0A971ULG6-F1
#
_entry.id   AF-A0A971ULG6-F1
#
_cell.length_a   1.000
_cell.length_b   1.000
_cell.length_c   1.000
_cell.angle_alpha   90.00
_cell.angle_beta   90.00
_cell.angle_gamma   90.00
#
_symmetry.space_group_name_H-M   'P 1'
#
loop_
_entity.id
_entity.type
_entity.pdbx_description
1 polymer ?
#
loop_
_entity_poly.entity_id
_entity_poly.type
_entity_poly.pdbx_seq_one_letter_code
_entity_poly.pdbx_strand_id
1 'polypeptide(L)'
;MKRMGAVAVMGLSMLLSACMAAGQDGPPGPRPEGERPAGARRDRVGLMGPRMTPPRMKELLAQLDLSSEQKEKIATLQKALEEKTEEQQKALAELRTKRQEADGDQEKLAALRKETSDLFAKTETDRKKLVDDIMAVLTEEQKKKFEELQRPAPAVPAVVKIIEDKAEELKLTDEQKEAVKKLAEEYKPAEATPEQREAMEAAREKMRELRAKGASQDEIRKAMEEMRAKQMEGAAKAEQQGREFMAKLGKILNEEQMKTVKDAAQAQAERRPRPEGRERGLRMRRQGDQPEGSNAAPKDDGGNGAE
;
A
#
# COMPACT_ATOMS: atom_id res chain seq x y z
N MET A 1 -44.71 6.42 20.52
CA MET A 1 -43.97 5.14 20.62
C MET A 1 -42.60 5.33 19.95
N LYS A 2 -41.54 5.50 20.75
CA LYS A 2 -40.17 5.72 20.28
C LYS A 2 -39.52 4.37 20.01
N ARG A 3 -39.10 4.11 18.77
CA ARG A 3 -38.25 2.94 18.44
C ARG A 3 -36.79 3.36 18.62
N MET A 4 -36.19 2.95 19.74
CA MET A 4 -34.74 2.97 19.92
C MET A 4 -34.17 1.77 19.16
N GLY A 5 -33.55 2.03 18.00
CA GLY A 5 -32.74 1.05 17.29
C GLY A 5 -31.29 1.20 17.75
N ALA A 6 -30.79 0.24 18.53
CA ALA A 6 -29.38 0.15 18.87
C ALA A 6 -28.60 -0.23 17.61
N VAL A 7 -27.76 0.68 17.10
CA VAL A 7 -26.80 0.40 16.03
C VAL A 7 -25.48 0.02 16.69
N ALA A 8 -25.19 -1.28 16.71
CA ALA A 8 -23.87 -1.80 17.05
C ALA A 8 -22.93 -1.55 15.85
N VAL A 9 -22.09 -0.52 15.96
CA VAL A 9 -21.01 -0.24 14.99
C VAL A 9 -19.82 -1.14 15.34
N MET A 10 -19.74 -2.33 14.76
CA MET A 10 -18.51 -3.12 14.77
C MET A 10 -17.64 -2.69 13.58
N GLY A 11 -16.46 -2.16 13.90
CA GLY A 11 -15.42 -1.78 12.95
C GLY A 11 -14.90 -2.97 12.14
N LEU A 12 -15.24 -3.00 10.85
CA LEU A 12 -14.75 -3.99 9.89
C LEU A 12 -13.45 -3.52 9.23
N SER A 13 -12.36 -3.40 10.01
CA SER A 13 -11.02 -3.04 9.48
C SER A 13 -9.97 -4.16 9.51
N MET A 14 -10.36 -5.43 9.73
CA MET A 14 -9.41 -6.57 9.76
C MET A 14 -9.86 -7.86 9.04
N LEU A 15 -10.90 -7.84 8.19
CA LEU A 15 -11.37 -9.05 7.50
C LEU A 15 -11.01 -9.06 6.01
N LEU A 16 -9.76 -9.38 5.73
CA LEU A 16 -9.27 -9.73 4.39
C LEU A 16 -8.14 -10.78 4.45
N SER A 17 -8.27 -11.73 5.40
CA SER A 17 -7.31 -12.83 5.59
C SER A 17 -7.88 -14.21 5.89
N ALA A 18 -9.18 -14.42 5.76
CA ALA A 18 -9.76 -15.75 5.96
C ALA A 18 -10.92 -15.93 5.00
N CYS A 19 -10.69 -16.56 3.84
CA CYS A 19 -11.70 -17.21 2.98
C CYS A 19 -11.01 -17.88 1.77
N MET A 20 -10.07 -18.79 2.02
CA MET A 20 -9.53 -19.71 1.01
C MET A 20 -9.29 -21.07 1.67
N ALA A 21 -10.37 -21.74 2.09
CA ALA A 21 -10.39 -23.16 2.44
C ALA A 21 -11.85 -23.63 2.52
N ALA A 22 -12.51 -23.76 1.36
CA ALA A 22 -13.80 -24.45 1.26
C ALA A 22 -13.87 -25.05 -0.14
N GLY A 23 -13.83 -26.37 -0.22
CA GLY A 23 -13.76 -27.15 -1.46
C GLY A 23 -13.11 -28.51 -1.27
N GLN A 24 -13.38 -29.19 -0.15
CA GLN A 24 -13.13 -30.62 0.05
C GLN A 24 -14.04 -31.07 1.19
N ASP A 25 -15.17 -31.69 0.83
CA ASP A 25 -16.16 -32.25 1.76
C ASP A 25 -15.62 -33.54 2.40
N GLY A 26 -14.57 -33.40 3.20
CA GLY A 26 -14.07 -34.41 4.11
C GLY A 26 -13.93 -33.81 5.50
N PRO A 27 -14.19 -34.57 6.58
CA PRO A 27 -13.87 -34.11 7.92
C PRO A 27 -12.38 -33.71 7.95
N PRO A 28 -12.03 -32.53 8.48
CA PRO A 28 -10.64 -32.08 8.49
C PRO A 28 -9.83 -33.06 9.33
N GLY A 29 -9.02 -33.88 8.66
CA GLY A 29 -8.00 -34.67 9.33
C GLY A 29 -7.08 -33.74 10.16
N PRO A 30 -6.52 -34.23 11.28
CA PRO A 30 -5.53 -33.47 12.03
C PRO A 30 -4.42 -33.03 11.07
N ARG A 31 -4.31 -31.71 10.85
CA ARG A 31 -3.25 -31.16 10.01
C ARG A 31 -1.92 -31.59 10.64
N PRO A 32 -0.99 -32.18 9.88
CA PRO A 32 0.31 -32.55 10.40
C PRO A 32 0.96 -31.31 11.01
N GLU A 33 1.36 -31.45 12.26
CA GLU A 33 2.01 -30.43 13.06
C GLU A 33 3.48 -30.35 12.64
N GLY A 34 3.71 -29.83 11.44
CA GLY A 34 5.04 -29.78 10.83
C GLY A 34 4.97 -29.09 9.50
N GLU A 35 5.73 -28.00 9.35
CA GLU A 35 5.99 -27.32 8.08
C GLU A 35 4.79 -26.57 7.47
N ARG A 36 4.40 -25.46 8.10
CA ARG A 36 3.96 -24.32 7.29
C ARG A 36 5.16 -23.93 6.40
N PRO A 37 5.06 -23.94 5.05
CA PRO A 37 6.15 -23.48 4.22
C PRO A 37 6.48 -22.04 4.60
N ALA A 38 7.69 -21.83 5.12
CA ALA A 38 8.19 -20.56 5.65
C ALA A 38 8.31 -19.44 4.58
N GLY A 39 7.82 -19.67 3.36
CA GLY A 39 7.97 -18.80 2.20
C GLY A 39 6.69 -18.16 1.67
N ALA A 40 5.49 -18.52 2.15
CA ALA A 40 4.24 -17.86 1.73
C ALA A 40 4.06 -16.50 2.44
N ARG A 41 5.12 -15.68 2.45
CA ARG A 41 5.00 -14.26 2.74
C ARG A 41 4.14 -13.70 1.63
N ARG A 42 2.93 -13.23 1.99
CA ARG A 42 2.22 -12.25 1.20
C ARG A 42 3.22 -11.16 0.83
N ASP A 43 3.71 -11.23 -0.39
CA ASP A 43 4.45 -10.15 -1.02
C ASP A 43 3.58 -8.92 -0.84
N ARG A 44 4.08 -8.06 0.02
CA ARG A 44 3.45 -6.84 0.48
C ARG A 44 3.59 -5.85 -0.66
N VAL A 45 2.90 -6.14 -1.77
CA VAL A 45 2.66 -5.21 -2.86
C VAL A 45 1.96 -4.02 -2.21
N GLY A 46 2.68 -2.89 -2.06
CA GLY A 46 2.05 -1.63 -1.67
C GLY A 46 2.63 -0.87 -0.47
N LEU A 47 3.90 -1.09 -0.06
CA LEU A 47 4.57 -0.16 0.87
C LEU A 47 5.75 0.61 0.25
N MET A 48 5.80 0.72 -1.08
CA MET A 48 6.32 1.96 -1.64
C MET A 48 5.18 2.97 -1.47
N GLY A 49 5.46 4.10 -0.82
CA GLY A 49 4.48 5.18 -0.65
C GLY A 49 3.81 5.53 -1.99
N PRO A 50 2.67 6.25 -1.97
CA PRO A 50 1.91 6.55 -3.18
C PRO A 50 2.86 7.06 -4.26
N ARG A 51 3.13 6.22 -5.27
CA ARG A 51 4.07 6.56 -6.33
C ARG A 51 3.53 7.82 -7.01
N MET A 52 4.35 8.85 -7.14
CA MET A 52 3.98 10.03 -7.92
C MET A 52 3.80 9.60 -9.37
N THR A 53 2.54 9.45 -9.76
CA THR A 53 2.17 9.18 -11.14
C THR A 53 2.11 10.49 -11.91
N PRO A 54 2.36 10.49 -13.25
CA PRO A 54 2.27 11.72 -14.04
C PRO A 54 0.91 12.44 -13.91
N PRO A 55 -0.26 11.76 -13.87
CA PRO A 55 -1.54 12.43 -13.62
C PRO A 55 -1.59 13.15 -12.27
N ARG A 56 -1.15 12.48 -11.20
CA ARG A 56 -1.09 13.09 -9.86
C ARG A 56 -0.14 14.30 -9.84
N MET A 57 1.02 14.20 -10.49
CA MET A 57 1.96 15.32 -10.64
C MET A 57 1.29 16.54 -11.27
N LYS A 58 0.54 16.34 -12.36
CA LYS A 58 -0.19 17.41 -13.05
C LYS A 58 -1.24 18.05 -12.15
N GLU A 59 -1.98 17.27 -11.37
CA GLU A 59 -2.96 17.77 -10.39
C GLU A 59 -2.32 18.60 -9.27
N LEU A 60 -1.15 18.19 -8.76
CA LEU A 60 -0.43 18.97 -7.74
C LEU A 60 0.08 20.29 -8.30
N LEU A 61 0.65 20.27 -9.51
CA LEU A 61 1.16 21.47 -10.19
C LEU A 61 0.06 22.47 -10.54
N ALA A 62 -1.15 21.99 -10.86
CA ALA A 62 -2.30 22.85 -11.12
C ALA A 62 -2.77 23.65 -9.90
N GLN A 63 -2.41 23.21 -8.69
CA GLN A 63 -2.69 23.92 -7.43
C GLN A 63 -1.60 24.95 -7.07
N LEU A 64 -0.54 25.02 -7.85
CA LEU A 64 0.49 26.04 -7.74
C LEU A 64 0.17 27.18 -8.71
N ASP A 65 0.29 28.42 -8.24
CA ASP A 65 0.15 29.61 -9.07
C ASP A 65 1.43 29.82 -9.90
N LEU A 66 1.63 28.94 -10.89
CA LEU A 66 2.81 28.92 -11.74
C LEU A 66 2.77 30.05 -12.78
N SER A 67 3.90 30.74 -12.97
CA SER A 67 4.07 31.71 -14.07
C SER A 67 4.02 31.00 -15.43
N SER A 68 3.81 31.77 -16.51
CA SER A 68 3.87 31.23 -17.88
C SER A 68 5.22 30.56 -18.17
N GLU A 69 6.32 31.19 -17.79
CA GLU A 69 7.67 30.65 -17.96
C GLU A 69 7.89 29.34 -17.19
N GLN A 70 7.38 29.25 -15.95
CA GLN A 70 7.46 28.01 -15.16
C GLN A 70 6.64 26.90 -15.81
N LYS A 71 5.43 27.19 -16.30
CA LYS A 71 4.58 26.22 -17.01
C LYS A 71 5.27 25.65 -18.25
N GLU A 72 5.92 26.49 -19.05
CA GLU A 72 6.65 26.06 -20.24
C GLU A 72 7.87 25.16 -19.91
N LYS A 73 8.66 25.56 -18.90
CA LYS A 73 9.79 24.75 -18.41
C LYS A 73 9.33 23.39 -17.91
N ILE A 74 8.28 23.37 -17.08
CA ILE A 74 7.71 22.14 -16.52
C ILE A 74 7.10 21.26 -17.62
N ALA A 75 6.40 21.83 -18.59
CA ALA A 75 5.87 21.08 -19.73
C ALA A 75 6.98 20.40 -20.56
N THR A 76 8.11 21.09 -20.75
CA THR A 76 9.29 20.54 -21.43
C THR A 76 9.88 19.36 -20.65
N LEU A 77 10.01 19.50 -19.32
CA LEU A 77 10.48 18.42 -18.44
C LEU A 77 9.52 17.21 -18.46
N GLN A 78 8.21 17.45 -18.46
CA GLN A 78 7.19 16.39 -18.54
C GLN A 78 7.29 15.64 -19.87
N LYS A 79 7.40 16.35 -20.99
CA LYS A 79 7.55 15.73 -22.32
C LYS A 79 8.82 14.88 -22.41
N ALA A 80 9.93 15.34 -21.86
CA ALA A 80 11.17 14.56 -21.82
C ALA A 80 11.02 13.26 -20.99
N LEU A 81 10.24 13.28 -19.91
CA LEU A 81 9.92 12.05 -19.16
C LEU A 81 8.94 11.15 -19.94
N GLU A 82 7.98 11.71 -20.66
CA GLU A 82 7.04 10.95 -21.50
C GLU A 82 7.80 10.14 -22.56
N GLU A 83 8.72 10.76 -23.29
CA GLU A 83 9.58 10.09 -24.29
C GLU A 83 10.38 8.93 -23.66
N LYS A 84 11.03 9.17 -22.50
CA LYS A 84 11.72 8.10 -21.74
C LYS A 84 10.77 7.00 -21.28
N THR A 85 9.54 7.36 -20.89
CA THR A 85 8.54 6.40 -20.43
C THR A 85 8.07 5.52 -21.57
N GLU A 86 7.91 6.06 -22.78
CA GLU A 86 7.58 5.28 -23.98
C GLU A 86 8.69 4.28 -24.33
N GLU A 87 9.97 4.70 -24.27
CA GLU A 87 11.10 3.80 -24.46
C GLU A 87 11.13 2.67 -23.41
N GLN A 88 10.91 3.02 -22.14
CA GLN A 88 10.84 2.05 -21.04
C GLN A 88 9.66 1.08 -21.21
N GLN A 89 8.51 1.56 -21.72
CA GLN A 89 7.37 0.69 -22.02
C GLN A 89 7.66 -0.29 -23.16
N LYS A 90 8.35 0.16 -24.22
CA LYS A 90 8.81 -0.72 -25.31
C LYS A 90 9.78 -1.78 -24.78
N ALA A 91 10.79 -1.38 -24.00
CA ALA A 91 11.73 -2.31 -23.37
C ALA A 91 11.03 -3.33 -22.46
N LEU A 92 10.04 -2.89 -21.68
CA LEU A 92 9.25 -3.78 -20.84
C LEU A 92 8.40 -4.77 -21.66
N ALA A 93 7.85 -4.33 -22.81
CA ALA A 93 7.12 -5.20 -23.72
C ALA A 93 8.05 -6.28 -24.32
N GLU A 94 9.26 -5.92 -24.75
CA GLU A 94 10.26 -6.87 -25.24
C GLU A 94 10.68 -7.89 -24.17
N LEU A 95 10.96 -7.42 -22.94
CA LEU A 95 11.27 -8.30 -21.81
C LEU A 95 10.12 -9.28 -21.52
N ARG A 96 8.88 -8.86 -21.75
CA ARG A 96 7.70 -9.71 -21.57
C ARG A 96 7.63 -10.80 -22.63
N THR A 97 7.88 -10.48 -23.89
CA THR A 97 7.96 -11.46 -24.98
C THR A 97 9.08 -12.49 -24.71
N LYS A 98 10.29 -12.02 -24.37
CA LYS A 98 11.42 -12.91 -24.01
C LYS A 98 11.09 -13.83 -22.83
N ARG A 99 10.30 -13.35 -21.87
CA ARG A 99 9.87 -14.16 -20.72
C ARG A 99 8.89 -15.26 -21.12
N GLN A 100 8.05 -15.03 -22.11
CA GLN A 100 7.15 -16.06 -22.65
C GLN A 100 7.95 -17.12 -23.43
N GLU A 101 8.97 -16.69 -24.19
CA GLU A 101 9.84 -17.57 -24.97
C GLU A 101 10.80 -18.42 -24.12
N ALA A 102 11.09 -18.00 -22.89
CA ALA A 102 12.02 -18.71 -22.00
C ALA A 102 11.53 -20.10 -21.55
N ASP A 103 10.26 -20.47 -21.79
CA ASP A 103 9.67 -21.80 -21.57
C ASP A 103 10.11 -22.55 -20.29
N GLY A 104 10.12 -21.84 -19.15
CA GLY A 104 10.46 -22.43 -17.86
C GLY A 104 11.96 -22.56 -17.54
N ASP A 105 12.86 -22.17 -18.46
CA ASP A 105 14.30 -22.04 -18.24
C ASP A 105 14.57 -21.06 -17.08
N GLN A 106 14.96 -21.61 -15.92
CA GLN A 106 15.10 -20.85 -14.69
C GLN A 106 16.22 -19.81 -14.76
N GLU A 107 17.31 -20.09 -15.49
CA GLU A 107 18.44 -19.17 -15.60
C GLU A 107 18.06 -17.96 -16.46
N LYS A 108 17.40 -18.19 -17.61
CA LYS A 108 16.87 -17.10 -18.44
C LYS A 108 15.82 -16.29 -17.70
N LEU A 109 14.90 -16.95 -17.00
CA LEU A 109 13.89 -16.27 -16.20
C LEU A 109 14.51 -15.44 -15.07
N ALA A 110 15.59 -15.90 -14.44
CA ALA A 110 16.32 -15.14 -13.43
C ALA A 110 17.00 -13.90 -14.04
N ALA A 111 17.64 -14.03 -15.20
CA ALA A 111 18.23 -12.90 -15.92
C ALA A 111 17.18 -11.85 -16.30
N LEU A 112 16.04 -12.26 -16.89
CA LEU A 112 14.94 -11.36 -17.26
C LEU A 112 14.31 -10.66 -16.05
N ARG A 113 14.22 -11.33 -14.89
CA ARG A 113 13.78 -10.68 -13.65
C ARG A 113 14.74 -9.58 -13.22
N LYS A 114 16.06 -9.80 -13.36
CA LYS A 114 17.08 -8.78 -13.07
C LYS A 114 16.95 -7.59 -14.02
N GLU A 115 16.87 -7.81 -15.32
CA GLU A 115 16.67 -6.75 -16.31
C GLU A 115 15.40 -5.94 -16.05
N THR A 116 14.30 -6.63 -15.71
CA THR A 116 13.04 -5.99 -15.33
C THR A 116 13.21 -5.13 -14.07
N SER A 117 13.95 -5.63 -13.07
CA SER A 117 14.25 -4.89 -11.83
C SER A 117 15.10 -3.64 -12.11
N ASP A 118 16.13 -3.77 -12.95
CA ASP A 118 17.02 -2.67 -13.32
C ASP A 118 16.26 -1.59 -14.10
N LEU A 119 15.36 -2.00 -15.02
CA LEU A 119 14.47 -1.09 -15.73
C LEU A 119 13.57 -0.30 -14.76
N PHE A 120 12.96 -0.98 -13.78
CA PHE A 120 12.15 -0.29 -12.76
C PHE A 120 12.96 0.66 -11.88
N ALA A 121 14.20 0.30 -11.52
CA ALA A 121 15.10 1.17 -10.77
C ALA A 121 15.46 2.43 -11.58
N LYS A 122 15.69 2.28 -12.89
CA LYS A 122 15.91 3.40 -13.81
C LYS A 122 14.68 4.30 -13.90
N THR A 123 13.48 3.73 -14.10
CA THR A 123 12.22 4.50 -14.11
C THR A 123 12.03 5.31 -12.83
N GLU A 124 12.30 4.72 -11.68
CA GLU A 124 12.19 5.42 -10.39
C GLU A 124 13.21 6.56 -10.27
N THR A 125 14.44 6.35 -10.79
CA THR A 125 15.48 7.39 -10.82
C THR A 125 15.09 8.54 -11.74
N ASP A 126 14.57 8.27 -12.94
CA ASP A 126 14.08 9.31 -13.86
C ASP A 126 12.92 10.11 -13.26
N ARG A 127 12.01 9.46 -12.52
CA ARG A 127 10.92 10.15 -11.82
C ARG A 127 11.40 11.04 -10.70
N LYS A 128 12.35 10.57 -9.88
CA LYS A 128 12.97 11.40 -8.83
C LYS A 128 13.65 12.62 -9.45
N LYS A 129 14.42 12.40 -10.52
CA LYS A 129 15.07 13.49 -11.25
C LYS A 129 14.05 14.50 -11.78
N LEU A 130 12.91 14.07 -12.33
CA LEU A 130 11.85 14.99 -12.74
C LEU A 130 11.34 15.84 -11.56
N VAL A 131 11.11 15.22 -10.41
CA VAL A 131 10.66 15.95 -9.19
C VAL A 131 11.70 17.00 -8.80
N ASP A 132 12.99 16.63 -8.79
CA ASP A 132 14.10 17.53 -8.45
C ASP A 132 14.22 18.69 -9.45
N ASP A 133 14.11 18.40 -10.76
CA ASP A 133 14.16 19.39 -11.83
C ASP A 133 12.97 20.35 -11.76
N ILE A 134 11.77 19.86 -11.43
CA ILE A 134 10.59 20.69 -11.18
C ILE A 134 10.82 21.58 -9.96
N MET A 135 11.29 21.02 -8.84
CA MET A 135 11.57 21.79 -7.62
C MET A 135 12.55 22.93 -7.88
N ALA A 136 13.56 22.73 -8.73
CA ALA A 136 14.52 23.77 -9.10
C ALA A 136 13.89 24.96 -9.85
N VAL A 137 12.73 24.79 -10.49
CA VAL A 137 12.00 25.84 -11.22
C VAL A 137 11.00 26.60 -10.32
N LEU A 138 10.61 26.01 -9.19
CA LEU A 138 9.66 26.60 -8.25
C LEU A 138 10.32 27.66 -7.35
N THR A 139 9.54 28.65 -6.91
CA THR A 139 9.95 29.57 -5.84
C THR A 139 9.95 28.85 -4.48
N GLU A 140 10.62 29.40 -3.46
CA GLU A 140 10.64 28.79 -2.12
C GLU A 140 9.25 28.57 -1.52
N GLU A 141 8.32 29.53 -1.72
CA GLU A 141 6.93 29.38 -1.27
C GLU A 141 6.19 28.26 -2.02
N GLN A 142 6.39 28.17 -3.33
CA GLN A 142 5.81 27.11 -4.17
C GLN A 142 6.40 25.73 -3.82
N LYS A 143 7.70 25.64 -3.55
CA LYS A 143 8.37 24.40 -3.10
C LYS A 143 7.74 23.88 -1.81
N LYS A 144 7.57 24.75 -0.81
CA LYS A 144 6.93 24.39 0.46
C LYS A 144 5.50 23.89 0.26
N LYS A 145 4.71 24.59 -0.55
CA LYS A 145 3.33 24.18 -0.89
C LYS A 145 3.32 22.85 -1.63
N PHE A 146 4.24 22.65 -2.58
CA PHE A 146 4.35 21.41 -3.34
C PHE A 146 4.75 20.21 -2.46
N GLU A 147 5.70 20.39 -1.54
CA GLU A 147 6.07 19.37 -0.57
C GLU A 147 4.90 19.02 0.37
N GLU A 148 4.12 20.00 0.80
CA GLU A 148 2.90 19.77 1.59
C GLU A 148 1.86 18.98 0.78
N LEU A 149 1.68 19.33 -0.49
CA LEU A 149 0.75 18.66 -1.40
C LEU A 149 1.19 17.23 -1.77
N GLN A 150 2.49 16.95 -1.80
CA GLN A 150 2.99 15.60 -2.02
C GLN A 150 2.73 14.67 -0.84
N ARG A 151 2.68 15.21 0.38
CA ARG A 151 2.43 14.41 1.58
C ARG A 151 1.05 13.76 1.45
N PRO A 152 0.96 12.42 1.60
CA PRO A 152 -0.35 11.80 1.66
C PRO A 152 -1.13 12.41 2.81
N ALA A 153 -2.38 12.82 2.55
CA ALA A 153 -3.25 13.27 3.61
C ALA A 153 -3.32 12.18 4.69
N PRO A 154 -3.12 12.52 5.97
CA PRO A 154 -3.25 11.54 7.03
C PRO A 154 -4.67 10.96 6.99
N ALA A 155 -4.79 9.66 7.24
CA ALA A 155 -6.10 9.04 7.32
C ALA A 155 -6.91 9.73 8.42
N VAL A 156 -8.13 10.18 8.11
CA VAL A 156 -8.97 10.95 9.05
C VAL A 156 -9.11 10.27 10.42
N PRO A 157 -9.31 8.94 10.54
CA PRO A 157 -9.35 8.30 11.85
C PRO A 157 -8.07 8.48 12.68
N ALA A 158 -6.90 8.54 12.03
CA ALA A 158 -5.65 8.85 12.72
C ALA A 158 -5.60 10.31 13.17
N VAL A 159 -6.08 11.24 12.35
CA VAL A 159 -6.17 12.67 12.69
C VAL A 159 -7.08 12.89 13.89
N VAL A 160 -8.27 12.31 13.90
CA VAL A 160 -9.23 12.42 15.01
C VAL A 160 -8.60 11.91 16.30
N LYS A 161 -7.99 10.72 16.25
CA LYS A 161 -7.30 10.16 17.41
C LYS A 161 -6.17 11.05 17.92
N ILE A 162 -5.39 11.67 17.02
CA ILE A 162 -4.34 12.62 17.41
C ILE A 162 -4.91 13.83 18.13
N ILE A 163 -6.05 14.35 17.66
CA ILE A 163 -6.71 15.50 18.29
C ILE A 163 -7.22 15.12 19.69
N GLU A 164 -7.79 13.93 19.84
CA GLU A 164 -8.23 13.40 21.13
C GLU A 164 -7.05 13.21 22.09
N ASP A 165 -5.98 12.54 21.63
CA ASP A 165 -4.77 12.25 22.43
C ASP A 165 -4.02 13.53 22.84
N LYS A 166 -4.14 14.63 22.05
CA LYS A 166 -3.47 15.92 22.28
C LYS A 166 -4.42 17.05 22.70
N ALA A 167 -5.65 16.76 23.09
CA ALA A 167 -6.66 17.79 23.34
C ALA A 167 -6.22 18.82 24.40
N GLU A 168 -5.52 18.38 25.44
CA GLU A 168 -4.96 19.25 26.50
C GLU A 168 -3.80 20.11 26.00
N GLU A 169 -2.86 19.52 25.25
CA GLU A 169 -1.72 20.24 24.64
C GLU A 169 -2.19 21.31 23.65
N LEU A 170 -3.23 20.99 22.89
CA LEU A 170 -3.88 21.88 21.92
C LEU A 170 -4.75 22.96 22.58
N LYS A 171 -4.98 22.88 23.91
CA LYS A 171 -5.87 23.77 24.66
C LYS A 171 -7.26 23.90 24.02
N LEU A 172 -7.83 22.79 23.55
CA LEU A 172 -9.13 22.80 22.89
C LEU A 172 -10.21 23.20 23.88
N THR A 173 -11.08 24.12 23.49
CA THR A 173 -12.31 24.40 24.23
C THR A 173 -13.27 23.22 24.12
N ASP A 174 -14.21 23.08 25.06
CA ASP A 174 -15.19 22.00 25.00
C ASP A 174 -16.09 22.10 23.75
N GLU A 175 -16.36 23.33 23.28
CA GLU A 175 -17.04 23.58 22.01
C GLU A 175 -16.23 23.04 20.81
N GLN A 176 -14.91 23.26 20.78
CA GLN A 176 -14.04 22.72 19.73
C GLN A 176 -13.99 21.20 19.78
N LYS A 177 -13.87 20.59 20.97
CA LYS A 177 -13.88 19.12 21.13
C LYS A 177 -15.17 18.51 20.59
N GLU A 178 -16.32 19.09 20.96
CA GLU A 178 -17.62 18.62 20.50
C GLU A 178 -17.81 18.83 18.99
N ALA A 179 -17.31 19.93 18.44
CA ALA A 179 -17.33 20.19 17.00
C ALA A 179 -16.44 19.21 16.22
N VAL A 180 -15.24 18.90 16.72
CA VAL A 180 -14.36 17.88 16.12
C VAL A 180 -15.02 16.51 16.16
N LYS A 181 -15.64 16.14 17.29
CA LYS A 181 -16.34 14.86 17.43
C LYS A 181 -17.50 14.74 16.46
N LYS A 182 -18.35 15.77 16.36
CA LYS A 182 -19.44 15.81 15.36
C LYS A 182 -18.91 15.73 13.94
N LEU A 183 -17.83 16.44 13.64
CA LEU A 183 -17.19 16.36 12.33
C LEU A 183 -16.65 14.96 12.03
N ALA A 184 -16.11 14.27 13.04
CA ALA A 184 -15.66 12.87 12.93
C ALA A 184 -16.83 11.89 12.73
N GLU A 185 -17.98 12.13 13.36
CA GLU A 185 -19.20 11.34 13.16
C GLU A 185 -19.85 11.59 11.78
N GLU A 186 -19.81 12.83 11.29
CA GLU A 186 -20.20 13.19 9.92
C GLU A 186 -19.26 12.53 8.89
N TYR A 187 -17.97 12.44 9.22
CA TYR A 187 -17.00 11.73 8.43
C TYR A 187 -17.23 10.22 8.55
N LYS A 188 -18.10 9.73 7.67
CA LYS A 188 -18.11 8.32 7.34
C LYS A 188 -16.98 8.15 6.34
N PRO A 189 -15.83 7.51 6.70
CA PRO A 189 -14.89 7.10 5.66
C PRO A 189 -15.70 6.40 4.60
N ALA A 190 -15.44 6.65 3.31
CA ALA A 190 -16.09 5.93 2.23
C ALA A 190 -15.89 4.44 2.47
N GLU A 191 -16.84 3.83 3.19
CA GLU A 191 -16.99 2.42 3.23
C GLU A 191 -17.21 2.04 1.77
N ALA A 192 -16.57 0.95 1.34
CA ALA A 192 -16.88 0.40 0.04
C ALA A 192 -18.41 0.30 -0.04
N THR A 193 -19.03 1.02 -1.00
CA THR A 193 -20.47 0.96 -1.21
C THR A 193 -20.86 -0.51 -1.43
N PRO A 194 -22.11 -0.92 -1.19
CA PRO A 194 -22.55 -2.29 -1.51
C PRO A 194 -22.12 -2.70 -2.93
N GLU A 195 -22.29 -1.81 -3.91
CA GLU A 195 -21.81 -1.99 -5.29
C GLU A 195 -20.29 -2.17 -5.40
N GLN A 196 -19.49 -1.39 -4.66
CA GLN A 196 -18.03 -1.54 -4.66
C GLN A 196 -17.58 -2.84 -3.96
N ARG A 197 -18.29 -3.28 -2.92
CA ARG A 197 -18.02 -4.56 -2.24
C ARG A 197 -18.33 -5.71 -3.18
N GLU A 198 -19.51 -5.70 -3.79
CA GLU A 198 -19.93 -6.68 -4.78
C GLU A 198 -18.99 -6.70 -5.98
N ALA A 199 -18.59 -5.54 -6.50
CA ALA A 199 -17.61 -5.45 -7.58
C ALA A 199 -16.23 -6.00 -7.18
N MET A 200 -15.79 -5.79 -5.92
CA MET A 200 -14.56 -6.37 -5.40
C MET A 200 -14.66 -7.89 -5.24
N GLU A 201 -15.79 -8.40 -4.77
CA GLU A 201 -16.05 -9.83 -4.64
C GLU A 201 -16.11 -10.50 -6.01
N ALA A 202 -16.89 -9.96 -6.93
CA ALA A 202 -16.96 -10.41 -8.32
C ALA A 202 -15.58 -10.38 -8.99
N ALA A 203 -14.77 -9.35 -8.75
CA ALA A 203 -13.41 -9.30 -9.27
C ALA A 203 -12.48 -10.35 -8.63
N ARG A 204 -12.67 -10.68 -7.34
CA ARG A 204 -11.93 -11.78 -6.68
C ARG A 204 -12.34 -13.14 -7.22
N GLU A 205 -13.63 -13.37 -7.44
CA GLU A 205 -14.15 -14.60 -8.04
C GLU A 205 -13.63 -14.75 -9.47
N LYS A 206 -13.73 -13.71 -10.30
CA LYS A 206 -13.14 -13.67 -11.65
C LYS A 206 -11.65 -14.02 -11.63
N MET A 207 -10.88 -13.48 -10.69
CA MET A 207 -9.46 -13.81 -10.52
C MET A 207 -9.22 -15.25 -10.08
N ARG A 208 -10.08 -15.81 -9.22
CA ARG A 208 -10.03 -17.20 -8.79
C ARG A 208 -10.33 -18.13 -9.96
N GLU A 209 -11.36 -17.84 -10.74
CA GLU A 209 -11.73 -18.59 -11.93
C GLU A 209 -10.64 -18.56 -13.00
N LEU A 210 -10.12 -17.38 -13.32
CA LEU A 210 -9.03 -17.24 -14.30
C LEU A 210 -7.83 -18.10 -13.90
N ARG A 211 -7.46 -18.12 -12.62
CA ARG A 211 -6.39 -19.00 -12.13
C ARG A 211 -6.75 -20.48 -12.23
N ALA A 212 -7.96 -20.87 -11.86
CA ALA A 212 -8.42 -22.26 -11.93
C ALA A 212 -8.47 -22.79 -13.37
N LYS A 213 -8.84 -21.93 -14.33
CA LYS A 213 -8.91 -22.24 -15.77
C LYS A 213 -7.55 -22.21 -16.48
N GLY A 214 -6.46 -21.91 -15.77
CA GLY A 214 -5.15 -21.71 -16.40
C GLY A 214 -5.14 -20.55 -17.40
N ALA A 215 -5.95 -19.52 -17.15
CA ALA A 215 -6.07 -18.37 -18.03
C ALA A 215 -4.72 -17.69 -18.28
N SER A 216 -4.59 -17.12 -19.47
CA SER A 216 -3.38 -16.45 -19.90
C SER A 216 -3.04 -15.27 -18.99
N GLN A 217 -1.75 -14.89 -18.95
CA GLN A 217 -1.33 -13.71 -18.20
C GLN A 217 -2.03 -12.42 -18.68
N ASP A 218 -2.41 -12.33 -19.95
CA ASP A 218 -3.11 -11.16 -20.49
C ASP A 218 -4.54 -11.04 -20.00
N GLU A 219 -5.26 -12.16 -19.84
CA GLU A 219 -6.60 -12.17 -19.24
C GLU A 219 -6.56 -11.78 -17.76
N ILE A 220 -5.59 -12.33 -17.02
CA ILE A 220 -5.35 -11.96 -15.62
C ILE A 220 -5.02 -10.47 -15.51
N ARG A 221 -4.20 -9.94 -16.42
CA ARG A 221 -3.84 -8.51 -16.45
C ARG A 221 -5.05 -7.62 -16.71
N LYS A 222 -5.86 -7.93 -17.74
CA LYS A 222 -7.08 -7.16 -18.05
C LYS A 222 -8.04 -7.15 -16.86
N ALA A 223 -8.22 -8.29 -16.18
CA ALA A 223 -9.05 -8.37 -14.98
C ALA A 223 -8.48 -7.52 -13.82
N MET A 224 -7.16 -7.51 -13.64
CA MET A 224 -6.49 -6.67 -12.65
C MET A 224 -6.59 -5.18 -12.98
N GLU A 225 -6.49 -4.79 -14.26
CA GLU A 225 -6.66 -3.41 -14.71
C GLU A 225 -8.09 -2.92 -14.46
N GLU A 226 -9.11 -3.74 -14.75
CA GLU A 226 -10.52 -3.44 -14.45
C GLU A 226 -10.74 -3.25 -12.93
N MET A 227 -10.18 -4.15 -12.12
CA MET A 227 -10.24 -4.06 -10.65
C MET A 227 -9.56 -2.79 -10.14
N ARG A 228 -8.40 -2.45 -10.70
CA ARG A 228 -7.64 -1.25 -10.34
C ARG A 228 -8.40 0.02 -10.71
N ALA A 229 -9.03 0.08 -11.87
CA ALA A 229 -9.85 1.22 -12.28
C ALA A 229 -10.98 1.50 -11.27
N LYS A 230 -11.72 0.45 -10.86
CA LYS A 230 -12.78 0.58 -9.84
C LYS A 230 -12.23 1.00 -8.47
N GLN A 231 -11.07 0.48 -8.06
CA GLN A 231 -10.40 0.91 -6.82
C GLN A 231 -9.97 2.37 -6.86
N MET A 232 -9.46 2.85 -7.99
CA MET A 232 -9.03 4.25 -8.16
C MET A 232 -10.20 5.22 -7.99
N GLU A 233 -11.39 4.87 -8.49
CA GLU A 233 -12.58 5.71 -8.31
C GLU A 233 -12.99 5.82 -6.83
N GLY A 234 -12.96 4.71 -6.09
CA GLY A 234 -13.19 4.71 -4.64
C GLY A 234 -12.13 5.50 -3.88
N ALA A 235 -10.86 5.37 -4.27
CA ALA A 235 -9.76 6.12 -3.67
C ALA A 235 -9.88 7.63 -3.90
N ALA A 236 -10.26 8.06 -5.11
CA ALA A 236 -10.47 9.48 -5.42
C ALA A 236 -11.60 10.09 -4.58
N LYS A 237 -12.72 9.36 -4.41
CA LYS A 237 -13.83 9.77 -3.53
C LYS A 237 -13.38 9.87 -2.06
N ALA A 238 -12.65 8.87 -1.57
CA ALA A 238 -12.12 8.88 -0.20
C ALA A 238 -11.13 10.03 0.05
N GLU A 239 -10.28 10.33 -0.93
CA GLU A 239 -9.34 11.46 -0.88
C GLU A 239 -10.08 12.79 -0.87
N GLN A 240 -11.12 12.95 -1.70
CA GLN A 240 -11.98 14.14 -1.69
C GLN A 240 -12.65 14.34 -0.32
N GLN A 241 -13.26 13.29 0.25
CA GLN A 241 -13.86 13.36 1.58
C GLN A 241 -12.82 13.71 2.67
N GLY A 242 -11.61 13.16 2.57
CA GLY A 242 -10.52 13.50 3.48
C GLY A 242 -10.12 14.98 3.39
N ARG A 243 -10.07 15.54 2.17
CA ARG A 243 -9.82 16.98 1.96
C ARG A 243 -10.94 17.84 2.54
N GLU A 244 -12.19 17.48 2.30
CA GLU A 244 -13.36 18.19 2.84
C GLU A 244 -13.38 18.16 4.38
N PHE A 245 -13.05 17.02 4.97
CA PHE A 245 -12.88 16.89 6.42
C PHE A 245 -11.80 17.84 6.95
N MET A 246 -10.61 17.84 6.35
CA MET A 246 -9.51 18.70 6.80
C MET A 246 -9.83 20.19 6.64
N ALA A 247 -10.55 20.56 5.58
CA ALA A 247 -11.01 21.93 5.38
C ALA A 247 -12.04 22.37 6.44
N LYS A 248 -12.99 21.49 6.80
CA LYS A 248 -13.93 21.75 7.91
C LYS A 248 -13.19 21.82 9.26
N LEU A 249 -12.23 20.93 9.48
CA LEU A 249 -11.43 20.91 10.70
C LEU A 249 -10.64 22.22 10.89
N GLY A 250 -10.07 22.77 9.83
CA GLY A 250 -9.39 24.07 9.85
C GLY A 250 -10.29 25.28 10.13
N LYS A 251 -11.62 25.12 10.11
CA LYS A 251 -12.57 26.15 10.59
C LYS A 251 -12.84 26.05 12.10
N ILE A 252 -12.57 24.87 12.68
CA ILE A 252 -12.78 24.59 14.11
C ILE A 252 -11.49 24.89 14.88
N LEU A 253 -10.35 24.49 14.33
CA LEU A 253 -9.03 24.66 14.91
C LEU A 253 -8.33 25.88 14.30
N ASN A 254 -7.59 26.63 15.12
CA ASN A 254 -6.75 27.71 14.62
C ASN A 254 -5.49 27.17 13.89
N GLU A 255 -4.73 28.06 13.26
CA GLU A 255 -3.56 27.66 12.45
C GLU A 255 -2.48 26.93 13.27
N GLU A 256 -2.22 27.34 14.50
CA GLU A 256 -1.23 26.70 15.38
C GLU A 256 -1.67 25.30 15.80
N GLN A 257 -2.94 25.13 16.17
CA GLN A 257 -3.54 23.83 16.50
C GLN A 257 -3.49 22.89 15.28
N MET A 258 -3.86 23.38 14.10
CA MET A 258 -3.79 22.62 12.85
C MET A 258 -2.37 22.17 12.52
N LYS A 259 -1.38 23.04 12.74
CA LYS A 259 0.04 22.70 12.56
C LYS A 259 0.45 21.56 13.49
N THR A 260 0.15 21.66 14.79
CA THR A 260 0.47 20.62 15.77
C THR A 260 -0.16 19.26 15.42
N VAL A 261 -1.41 19.26 14.95
CA VAL A 261 -2.10 18.04 14.50
C VAL A 261 -1.41 17.44 13.26
N LYS A 262 -1.05 18.26 12.27
CA LYS A 262 -0.33 17.81 11.06
C LYS A 262 1.04 17.24 11.41
N ASP A 263 1.80 17.90 12.26
CA ASP A 263 3.14 17.48 12.69
C ASP A 263 3.06 16.15 13.46
N ALA A 264 2.08 16.01 14.35
CA ALA A 264 1.83 14.76 15.08
C ALA A 264 1.41 13.61 14.14
N ALA A 265 0.57 13.89 13.14
CA ALA A 265 0.16 12.90 12.14
C ALA A 265 1.33 12.44 11.29
N GLN A 266 2.21 13.37 10.90
CA GLN A 266 3.44 13.06 10.20
C GLN A 266 4.38 12.21 11.06
N ALA A 267 4.63 12.62 12.31
CA ALA A 267 5.48 11.85 13.23
C ALA A 267 4.94 10.43 13.45
N GLN A 268 3.61 10.25 13.53
CA GLN A 268 3.00 8.93 13.63
C GLN A 268 3.17 8.11 12.33
N ALA A 269 3.08 8.75 11.15
CA ALA A 269 3.33 8.11 9.87
C ALA A 269 4.79 7.64 9.75
N GLU A 270 5.75 8.43 10.23
CA GLU A 270 7.18 8.12 10.25
C GLU A 270 7.54 7.03 11.27
N ARG A 271 6.84 6.96 12.41
CA ARG A 271 7.01 5.91 13.44
C ARG A 271 6.48 4.55 13.01
N ARG A 272 5.67 4.45 11.95
CA ARG A 272 5.25 3.14 11.44
C ARG A 272 6.52 2.38 11.06
N PRO A 273 6.76 1.19 11.63
CA PRO A 273 8.04 0.51 11.48
C PRO A 273 8.36 0.36 10.00
N ARG A 274 9.41 1.05 9.56
CA ARG A 274 9.98 0.82 8.24
C ARG A 274 10.29 -0.68 8.16
N PRO A 275 9.94 -1.37 7.07
CA PRO A 275 10.12 -2.82 6.96
C PRO A 275 11.59 -3.28 7.08
N GLU A 276 12.55 -2.35 7.16
CA GLU A 276 13.99 -2.57 7.42
C GLU A 276 14.26 -3.43 8.67
N GLY A 277 13.36 -3.45 9.67
CA GLY A 277 13.45 -4.36 10.82
C GLY A 277 13.21 -5.84 10.51
N ARG A 278 12.66 -6.20 9.34
CA ARG A 278 12.37 -7.61 8.98
C ARG A 278 13.56 -8.37 8.43
N GLU A 279 14.65 -7.70 8.03
CA GLU A 279 15.88 -8.40 7.62
C GLU A 279 16.65 -8.94 8.82
N ARG A 280 16.64 -8.26 9.98
CA ARG A 280 17.29 -8.76 11.20
C ARG A 280 16.64 -10.05 11.73
N GLY A 281 15.32 -10.19 11.59
CA GLY A 281 14.61 -11.42 11.94
C GLY A 281 14.87 -12.59 10.99
N LEU A 282 15.34 -12.34 9.77
CA LEU A 282 15.75 -13.37 8.81
C LEU A 282 17.20 -13.83 9.04
N ARG A 283 18.11 -12.96 9.49
CA ARG A 283 19.50 -13.36 9.83
C ARG A 283 19.58 -14.22 11.09
N MET A 284 18.76 -13.95 12.11
CA MET A 284 18.74 -14.75 13.35
C MET A 284 18.23 -16.19 13.16
N ARG A 285 17.56 -16.53 12.04
CA ARG A 285 17.19 -17.93 11.72
C ARG A 285 18.18 -18.66 10.81
N ARG A 286 19.19 -17.98 10.27
CA ARG A 286 20.25 -18.61 9.46
C ARG A 286 21.55 -18.85 10.23
N GLN A 287 21.66 -18.32 11.45
CA GLN A 287 22.77 -18.55 12.38
C GLN A 287 22.29 -19.22 13.69
N GLY A 288 21.16 -19.92 13.63
CA GLY A 288 20.84 -20.93 14.63
C GLY A 288 21.54 -22.21 14.21
N ASP A 289 22.67 -22.48 14.83
CA ASP A 289 23.28 -23.79 14.97
C ASP A 289 22.24 -24.92 14.83
N GLN A 290 22.32 -25.70 13.76
CA GLN A 290 22.06 -27.12 13.95
C GLN A 290 23.30 -27.61 14.70
N PRO A 291 23.20 -28.00 15.98
CA PRO A 291 24.28 -28.73 16.60
C PRO A 291 24.50 -29.99 15.76
N GLU A 292 25.65 -30.07 15.10
CA GLU A 292 26.20 -31.31 14.58
C GLU A 292 26.40 -32.26 15.77
N GLY A 293 25.41 -33.09 16.07
CA GLY A 293 25.55 -34.10 17.11
C GLY A 293 24.26 -34.48 17.79
N SER A 294 23.47 -35.36 17.18
CA SER A 294 22.73 -36.41 17.90
C SER A 294 22.03 -37.37 16.94
N ASN A 295 22.79 -37.97 16.02
CA ASN A 295 22.44 -39.29 15.48
C ASN A 295 23.26 -40.33 16.27
N ALA A 296 22.99 -40.42 17.58
CA ALA A 296 23.35 -41.59 18.35
C ALA A 296 22.25 -42.62 18.12
N ALA A 297 22.52 -43.56 17.22
CA ALA A 297 21.73 -44.78 17.11
C ALA A 297 21.71 -45.46 18.50
N PRO A 298 20.55 -45.93 18.99
CA PRO A 298 20.53 -46.78 20.18
C PRO A 298 21.30 -48.06 19.85
N LYS A 299 22.44 -48.26 20.52
CA LYS A 299 23.11 -49.55 20.55
C LYS A 299 22.25 -50.48 21.38
N ASP A 300 21.75 -51.51 20.72
CA ASP A 300 20.98 -52.60 21.28
C ASP A 300 21.94 -53.54 22.01
N ASP A 301 22.35 -53.18 23.23
CA ASP A 301 23.08 -54.07 24.14
C ASP A 301 22.07 -54.97 24.88
N GLY A 302 21.56 -55.97 24.16
CA GLY A 302 20.63 -56.98 24.66
C GLY A 302 21.25 -58.38 24.70
N GLY A 303 22.41 -58.52 25.34
CA GLY A 303 22.95 -59.82 25.73
C GLY A 303 22.44 -60.21 27.11
N ASN A 304 21.61 -61.25 27.20
CA ASN A 304 21.45 -62.01 28.44
C ASN A 304 21.37 -63.51 28.10
N GLY A 305 22.47 -64.21 28.42
CA GLY A 305 22.49 -65.66 28.51
C GLY A 305 22.33 -66.12 29.96
N ALA A 306 22.31 -67.45 30.11
CA ALA A 306 22.16 -68.27 31.33
C ALA A 306 20.69 -68.56 31.70
N GLU A 307 20.25 -69.81 31.94
CA GLU A 307 20.91 -71.10 32.19
C GLU A 307 20.19 -72.26 31.45
#